data_AF-M1D1T1-F1
#
_entry.id   AF-M1D1T1-F1
#
_cell.length_a   1.000
_cell.length_b   1.000
_cell.length_c   1.000
_cell.angle_alpha   90.00
_cell.angle_beta   90.00
_cell.angle_gamma   90.00
#
_symmetry.space_group_name_H-M   'P 1'
#
loop_
_entity.id
_entity.type
_entity.pdbx_description
1 polymer ?
#
loop_
_entity_poly.entity_id
_entity_poly.type
_entity_poly.pdbx_seq_one_letter_code
_entity_poly.pdbx_strand_id
1 'polypeptide(L)'
;MSAVVCGKRSNFFEDLQSSPSPPPVPKRIRCSPSSFSPPPSFSTPSVIDHLISVFPDMDKQLLERALDECGDLDSAIKRLNELRLGSAENLGPLPGRSDATQDNGIPILTQGNGGPTPCSSVAKELYRMERTEWVELFVREMTSASNIDDAKSRASLALEAFEKSICARATEAAARNFQQEHIMLKQQVEDLLQENNILKRAFAVQHERQKEFEDRGNEVNQLKQMVAQYQEQLRTLEVNNYALTMHLKQAQQGNSIPGRFHPDVF
;
A
#
# COMPACT_ATOMS: atom_id res chain seq x y z
N MET A 1 30.61 -29.46 -6.01
CA MET A 1 29.75 -30.42 -6.73
C MET A 1 28.54 -29.66 -7.23
N SER A 2 28.51 -29.36 -8.53
CA SER A 2 27.46 -28.58 -9.20
C SER A 2 26.50 -29.52 -9.90
N ALA A 3 25.19 -29.30 -9.78
CA ALA A 3 24.18 -30.00 -10.57
C ALA A 3 23.63 -29.03 -11.63
N VAL A 4 23.92 -29.34 -12.89
CA VAL A 4 23.29 -28.76 -14.08
C VAL A 4 22.33 -29.82 -14.61
N VAL A 5 21.06 -29.48 -14.81
CA VAL A 5 20.09 -30.33 -15.49
C VAL A 5 19.75 -29.69 -16.84
N CYS A 6 20.26 -30.32 -17.90
CA CYS A 6 19.91 -30.04 -19.29
C CYS A 6 18.53 -30.62 -19.63
N GLY A 7 17.64 -29.78 -20.18
CA GLY A 7 16.47 -30.21 -20.93
C GLY A 7 16.76 -30.16 -22.43
N LYS A 8 16.74 -31.32 -23.08
CA LYS A 8 17.03 -31.55 -24.50
C LYS A 8 15.81 -32.25 -25.10
N ARG A 9 15.22 -31.70 -26.18
CA ARG A 9 14.41 -32.45 -27.15
C ARG A 9 14.44 -31.75 -28.52
N SER A 10 14.65 -32.58 -29.52
CA SER A 10 14.97 -32.37 -30.93
C SER A 10 13.75 -32.24 -31.84
N ASN A 11 13.96 -31.76 -33.08
CA ASN A 11 13.54 -32.31 -34.39
C ASN A 11 14.07 -31.33 -35.47
N PHE A 12 15.09 -31.63 -36.32
CA PHE A 12 15.19 -32.55 -37.47
C PHE A 12 14.08 -32.40 -38.52
N PHE A 13 14.38 -31.68 -39.61
CA PHE A 13 13.98 -32.04 -40.99
C PHE A 13 15.02 -31.51 -41.99
N GLU A 14 15.20 -32.32 -43.02
CA GLU A 14 16.26 -32.47 -44.02
C GLU A 14 16.63 -31.25 -44.89
N ASP A 15 17.93 -31.22 -45.24
CA ASP A 15 18.60 -30.51 -46.33
C ASP A 15 17.96 -30.72 -47.72
N LEU A 16 18.15 -29.74 -48.64
CA LEU A 16 18.83 -29.94 -49.93
C LEU A 16 18.96 -28.63 -50.75
N GLN A 17 20.21 -28.37 -51.19
CA GLN A 17 20.67 -27.63 -52.39
C GLN A 17 21.25 -26.19 -52.26
N SER A 18 22.30 -26.00 -53.06
CA SER A 18 23.44 -25.09 -52.88
C SER A 18 23.52 -24.00 -53.97
N SER A 19 23.96 -22.79 -53.57
CA SER A 19 24.66 -21.73 -54.35
C SER A 19 23.85 -20.79 -55.29
N PRO A 20 24.32 -19.56 -55.67
CA PRO A 20 25.03 -18.47 -54.99
C PRO A 20 24.27 -17.09 -55.07
N SER A 21 24.74 -16.04 -54.36
CA SER A 21 24.11 -14.69 -54.18
C SER A 21 24.26 -13.72 -55.39
N PRO A 22 23.63 -12.49 -55.47
CA PRO A 22 23.89 -11.29 -54.60
C PRO A 22 22.65 -10.32 -54.38
N PRO A 23 22.76 -9.02 -53.98
CA PRO A 23 22.47 -8.45 -52.64
C PRO A 23 21.22 -7.47 -52.61
N PRO A 24 20.93 -6.73 -51.50
CA PRO A 24 19.57 -6.39 -51.04
C PRO A 24 18.98 -5.06 -51.54
N VAL A 25 17.65 -4.90 -51.41
CA VAL A 25 16.96 -3.61 -51.62
C VAL A 25 16.03 -3.30 -50.44
N PRO A 26 16.19 -2.15 -49.76
CA PRO A 26 15.32 -1.74 -48.66
C PRO A 26 14.16 -0.92 -49.24
N LYS A 27 12.89 -1.19 -48.85
CA LYS A 27 11.81 -0.20 -49.00
C LYS A 27 10.53 -0.55 -48.23
N ARG A 28 10.21 0.41 -47.35
CA ARG A 28 8.89 0.95 -47.02
C ARG A 28 8.04 0.19 -45.99
N ILE A 29 8.20 0.68 -44.77
CA ILE A 29 7.15 0.79 -43.75
C ILE A 29 5.84 1.24 -44.42
N ARG A 30 4.81 0.41 -44.34
CA ARG A 30 3.43 0.78 -44.61
C ARG A 30 2.62 0.36 -43.39
N CYS A 31 2.48 1.28 -42.45
CA CYS A 31 1.55 1.16 -41.33
C CYS A 31 0.12 1.10 -41.91
N SER A 32 -0.59 0.01 -41.64
CA SER A 32 -2.04 -0.06 -41.80
C SER A 32 -2.65 0.03 -40.40
N PRO A 33 -3.68 0.86 -40.15
CA PRO A 33 -4.34 0.93 -38.86
C PRO A 33 -5.34 -0.23 -38.76
N SER A 34 -4.93 -1.31 -38.10
CA SER A 34 -5.87 -2.37 -37.74
C SER A 34 -6.63 -1.94 -36.49
N SER A 35 -7.90 -1.59 -36.70
CA SER A 35 -9.03 -1.65 -35.77
C SER A 35 -8.68 -1.81 -34.29
N PHE A 36 -8.63 -0.70 -33.55
CA PHE A 36 -8.73 -0.72 -32.09
C PHE A 36 -10.17 -1.06 -31.71
N SER A 37 -10.40 -2.30 -31.27
CA SER A 37 -11.57 -2.60 -30.44
C SER A 37 -11.40 -1.90 -29.09
N PRO A 38 -12.36 -1.12 -28.60
CA PRO A 38 -12.29 -0.59 -27.24
C PRO A 38 -12.41 -1.75 -26.25
N PRO A 39 -11.65 -1.76 -25.14
CA PRO A 39 -11.90 -2.70 -24.05
C PRO A 39 -13.29 -2.43 -23.44
N PRO A 40 -13.92 -3.42 -22.79
CA PRO A 40 -15.18 -3.20 -22.09
C PRO A 40 -14.95 -2.11 -21.05
N SER A 41 -15.68 -1.02 -21.18
CA SER A 41 -15.77 0.01 -20.17
C SER A 41 -16.28 -0.63 -18.88
N PHE A 42 -15.37 -0.93 -17.95
CA PHE A 42 -15.74 -0.94 -16.55
C PHE A 42 -16.33 0.44 -16.30
N SER A 43 -17.63 0.49 -16.03
CA SER A 43 -18.32 1.70 -15.61
C SER A 43 -17.63 2.17 -14.33
N THR A 44 -16.64 3.04 -14.47
CA THR A 44 -16.14 3.82 -13.34
C THR A 44 -17.36 4.51 -12.74
N PRO A 45 -17.67 4.31 -11.44
CA PRO A 45 -18.70 5.14 -10.81
C PRO A 45 -18.32 6.58 -11.12
N SER A 46 -19.27 7.34 -11.63
CA SER A 46 -18.98 8.72 -11.98
C SER A 46 -18.48 9.41 -10.69
N VAL A 47 -17.50 10.30 -10.79
CA VAL A 47 -16.89 10.94 -9.61
C VAL A 47 -17.95 11.58 -8.69
N ILE A 48 -19.10 11.94 -9.28
CA ILE A 48 -20.29 12.40 -8.58
C ILE A 48 -21.01 11.30 -7.76
N ASP A 49 -21.06 10.05 -8.21
CA ASP A 49 -21.62 8.92 -7.44
C ASP A 49 -20.81 8.66 -6.16
N HIS A 50 -19.49 8.86 -6.22
CA HIS A 50 -18.64 8.77 -5.04
C HIS A 50 -18.94 9.91 -4.04
N LEU A 51 -19.12 11.14 -4.52
CA LEU A 51 -19.52 12.28 -3.68
C LEU A 51 -20.90 12.07 -3.05
N ILE A 52 -21.87 11.50 -3.77
CA ILE A 52 -23.21 11.17 -3.23
C ILE A 52 -23.09 10.11 -2.13
N SER A 53 -22.20 9.14 -2.26
CA SER A 53 -21.95 8.14 -1.21
C SER A 53 -21.32 8.74 0.04
N VAL A 54 -20.46 9.76 -0.10
CA VAL A 54 -19.80 10.43 1.03
C VAL A 54 -20.74 11.46 1.69
N PHE A 55 -21.63 12.07 0.91
CA PHE A 55 -22.56 13.11 1.36
C PHE A 55 -24.01 12.81 0.97
N PRO A 56 -24.65 11.79 1.58
CA PRO A 56 -26.00 11.35 1.23
C PRO A 56 -27.11 12.36 1.60
N ASP A 57 -26.79 13.35 2.43
CA ASP A 57 -27.71 14.36 2.96
C ASP A 57 -27.59 15.71 2.21
N MET A 58 -26.70 15.80 1.21
CA MET A 58 -26.41 17.03 0.47
C MET A 58 -27.04 17.00 -0.93
N ASP A 59 -27.52 18.16 -1.40
CA ASP A 59 -28.16 18.27 -2.72
C ASP A 59 -27.17 18.02 -3.87
N LYS A 60 -27.59 17.18 -4.82
CA LYS A 60 -26.79 16.74 -5.97
C LYS A 60 -26.23 17.91 -6.79
N GLN A 61 -26.99 19.01 -6.92
CA GLN A 61 -26.54 20.20 -7.65
C GLN A 61 -25.36 20.92 -6.96
N LEU A 62 -25.28 20.85 -5.63
CA LEU A 62 -24.15 21.41 -4.87
C LEU A 62 -22.90 20.52 -5.00
N LEU A 63 -23.08 19.21 -5.09
CA LEU A 63 -21.98 18.26 -5.32
C LEU A 63 -21.39 18.44 -6.72
N GLU A 64 -22.24 18.56 -7.75
CA GLU A 64 -21.82 18.81 -9.14
C GLU A 64 -21.09 20.16 -9.25
N ARG A 65 -21.64 21.23 -8.64
CA ARG A 65 -20.98 22.55 -8.63
C ARG A 65 -19.62 22.54 -7.93
N ALA A 66 -19.51 21.85 -6.79
CA ALA A 66 -18.24 21.76 -6.06
C ALA A 66 -17.18 20.99 -6.88
N LEU A 67 -17.59 19.97 -7.62
CA LEU A 67 -16.70 19.22 -8.50
C LEU A 67 -16.27 20.04 -9.72
N ASP A 68 -17.19 20.80 -10.33
CA ASP A 68 -16.89 21.69 -11.46
C ASP A 68 -15.96 22.86 -11.06
N GLU A 69 -16.14 23.41 -9.85
CA GLU A 69 -15.31 24.51 -9.35
C GLU A 69 -13.92 24.07 -8.88
N CYS A 70 -13.80 22.85 -8.33
CA CYS A 70 -12.53 22.35 -7.79
C CYS A 70 -11.72 21.51 -8.78
N GLY A 71 -12.36 20.90 -9.79
CA GLY A 71 -11.72 20.06 -10.81
C GLY A 71 -11.10 18.75 -10.29
N ASP A 72 -11.02 18.59 -8.97
CA ASP A 72 -10.43 17.47 -8.25
C ASP A 72 -11.35 17.04 -7.10
N LEU A 73 -11.41 15.72 -6.89
CA LEU A 73 -12.32 15.09 -5.94
C LEU A 73 -11.97 15.44 -4.49
N ASP A 74 -10.70 15.40 -4.11
CA ASP A 74 -10.27 15.64 -2.73
C ASP A 74 -10.52 17.10 -2.31
N SER A 75 -10.30 18.02 -3.25
CA SER A 75 -10.58 19.44 -3.09
C SER A 75 -12.09 19.72 -2.96
N ALA A 76 -12.93 19.03 -3.76
CA ALA A 76 -14.39 19.12 -3.67
C ALA A 76 -14.91 18.57 -2.33
N ILE A 77 -14.39 17.44 -1.86
CA ILE A 77 -14.74 16.83 -0.56
C ILE A 77 -14.40 17.78 0.59
N LYS A 78 -13.22 18.42 0.56
CA LYS A 78 -12.82 19.38 1.60
C LYS A 78 -13.77 20.57 1.67
N ARG A 79 -14.12 21.16 0.52
CA ARG A 79 -15.03 22.30 0.44
C ARG A 79 -16.46 21.96 0.88
N LEU A 80 -16.95 20.78 0.51
CA LEU A 80 -18.26 20.29 0.96
C LEU A 80 -18.29 20.05 2.48
N ASN A 81 -17.20 19.56 3.07
CA ASN A 81 -17.07 19.44 4.52
C ASN A 81 -17.06 20.81 5.22
N GLU A 82 -16.35 21.80 4.67
CA GLU A 82 -16.36 23.18 5.17
C GLU A 82 -17.76 23.79 5.13
N LEU A 83 -18.55 23.52 4.08
CA LEU A 83 -19.94 23.96 3.98
C LEU A 83 -20.85 23.29 5.02
N ARG A 84 -20.65 21.99 5.31
CA ARG A 84 -21.41 21.30 6.37
C ARG A 84 -21.06 21.83 7.76
N LEU A 85 -19.80 22.14 8.02
CA LEU A 85 -19.34 22.66 9.31
C LEU A 85 -19.75 24.14 9.50
N GLY A 86 -19.63 24.96 8.46
CA GLY A 86 -20.06 26.37 8.49
C GLY A 86 -21.57 26.56 8.62
N SER A 87 -22.38 25.56 8.25
CA SER A 87 -23.83 25.57 8.48
C SER A 87 -24.22 25.34 9.95
N ALA A 88 -23.32 24.76 10.77
CA ALA A 88 -23.55 24.56 12.20
C ALA A 88 -23.13 25.78 13.05
N GLU A 89 -22.29 26.67 12.53
CA GLU A 89 -21.72 27.81 13.27
C GLU A 89 -22.55 29.11 13.18
N ASN A 90 -23.65 29.15 12.42
CA ASN A 90 -24.49 30.36 12.25
C ASN A 90 -25.63 30.53 13.28
N LEU A 91 -25.53 29.89 14.44
CA LEU A 91 -26.36 30.16 15.61
C LEU A 91 -25.46 30.49 16.82
N GLY A 92 -25.00 31.74 16.92
CA GLY A 92 -24.35 32.25 18.15
C GLY A 92 -25.34 32.42 19.32
N PRO A 93 -24.92 32.84 20.55
CA PRO A 93 -23.81 33.78 20.77
C PRO A 93 -22.96 33.71 22.09
N LEU A 94 -21.74 34.30 21.97
CA LEU A 94 -20.98 35.15 22.92
C LEU A 94 -20.14 34.56 24.11
N PRO A 95 -19.11 35.31 24.60
CA PRO A 95 -17.83 34.82 25.11
C PRO A 95 -17.57 35.16 26.59
N GLY A 96 -16.58 34.48 27.19
CA GLY A 96 -16.00 34.85 28.48
C GLY A 96 -14.90 33.85 28.85
N ARG A 97 -13.64 34.18 28.62
CA ARG A 97 -12.66 34.73 29.57
C ARG A 97 -11.99 33.66 30.44
N SER A 98 -10.67 33.70 30.37
CA SER A 98 -9.61 32.94 31.03
C SER A 98 -9.72 32.83 32.56
N ASP A 99 -9.18 31.75 33.13
CA ASP A 99 -7.93 31.80 33.91
C ASP A 99 -7.44 30.41 34.37
N ALA A 100 -6.11 30.31 34.47
CA ALA A 100 -5.34 29.15 34.91
C ALA A 100 -5.26 29.04 36.45
N THR A 101 -4.85 27.87 36.99
CA THR A 101 -3.71 27.68 37.93
C THR A 101 -3.83 26.39 38.80
N GLN A 102 -2.76 25.58 38.76
CA GLN A 102 -2.15 24.62 39.74
C GLN A 102 -3.01 23.58 40.50
N ASP A 103 -2.72 22.28 40.38
CA ASP A 103 -1.61 21.48 41.00
C ASP A 103 -1.92 21.03 42.44
N ASN A 104 -2.10 19.71 42.62
CA ASN A 104 -1.44 18.92 43.67
C ASN A 104 -1.90 17.46 43.59
N GLY A 105 -0.97 16.58 43.23
CA GLY A 105 -1.12 15.14 43.43
C GLY A 105 -0.72 14.72 44.84
N ILE A 106 -1.49 13.81 45.45
CA ILE A 106 -0.96 12.74 46.32
C ILE A 106 -1.81 11.46 46.08
N PRO A 107 -1.16 10.30 45.89
CA PRO A 107 -1.83 9.02 45.69
C PRO A 107 -2.22 8.37 47.03
N ILE A 108 -3.45 7.88 47.15
CA ILE A 108 -3.91 7.09 48.29
C ILE A 108 -3.52 5.62 48.08
N LEU A 109 -2.62 5.14 48.93
CA LEU A 109 -2.28 3.75 49.14
C LEU A 109 -3.38 3.04 49.96
N THR A 110 -3.79 1.90 49.43
CA THR A 110 -4.21 0.64 50.07
C THR A 110 -4.30 0.56 51.60
N GLN A 111 -5.51 0.33 52.10
CA GLN A 111 -5.87 -0.51 53.27
C GLN A 111 -7.37 -0.82 53.08
N GLY A 112 -7.86 -2.04 52.90
CA GLY A 112 -7.59 -3.25 53.65
C GLY A 112 -8.44 -3.24 54.92
N ASN A 113 -9.71 -3.67 54.85
CA ASN A 113 -10.25 -4.85 55.55
C ASN A 113 -11.79 -4.88 55.61
N GLY A 114 -12.37 -6.04 55.29
CA GLY A 114 -13.43 -6.67 56.09
C GLY A 114 -14.85 -6.11 56.03
N GLY A 115 -15.65 -6.65 55.10
CA GLY A 115 -17.10 -6.72 55.24
C GLY A 115 -17.72 -7.52 54.10
N PRO A 116 -18.23 -8.75 54.33
CA PRO A 116 -19.01 -9.44 53.32
C PRO A 116 -20.36 -8.74 53.26
N THR A 117 -20.55 -7.83 52.30
CA THR A 117 -21.88 -7.31 51.95
C THR A 117 -22.56 -8.34 51.06
N PRO A 118 -23.54 -9.12 51.55
CA PRO A 118 -24.29 -10.04 50.72
C PRO A 118 -25.52 -9.31 50.18
N CYS A 119 -25.30 -8.26 49.38
CA CYS A 119 -26.40 -7.51 48.75
C CYS A 119 -26.10 -7.05 47.30
N SER A 120 -25.09 -7.62 46.64
CA SER A 120 -24.84 -7.32 45.21
C SER A 120 -25.40 -8.38 44.25
N SER A 121 -25.80 -9.55 44.74
CA SER A 121 -26.39 -10.60 43.90
C SER A 121 -27.82 -10.24 43.50
N VAL A 122 -28.68 -9.88 44.45
CA VAL A 122 -30.11 -9.63 44.22
C VAL A 122 -30.36 -8.44 43.27
N ALA A 123 -29.54 -7.38 43.38
CA ALA A 123 -29.63 -6.25 42.46
C ALA A 123 -29.20 -6.64 41.04
N LYS A 124 -28.12 -7.42 40.87
CA LYS A 124 -27.69 -7.93 39.55
C LYS A 124 -28.67 -8.96 38.97
N GLU A 125 -29.35 -9.73 39.82
CA GLU A 125 -30.41 -10.67 39.44
C GLU A 125 -31.60 -9.94 38.80
N LEU A 126 -32.04 -8.83 39.41
CA LEU A 126 -33.17 -8.03 38.91
C LEU A 126 -32.91 -7.43 37.52
N TYR A 127 -31.68 -7.03 37.21
CA TYR A 127 -31.35 -6.38 35.93
C TYR A 127 -31.12 -7.36 34.76
N ARG A 128 -31.11 -8.67 35.02
CA ARG A 128 -30.92 -9.70 33.98
C ARG A 128 -32.20 -10.45 33.63
N MET A 129 -33.32 -10.11 34.26
CA MET A 129 -34.58 -10.81 34.06
C MET A 129 -35.04 -10.80 32.59
N GLU A 130 -35.54 -11.95 32.15
CA GLU A 130 -36.12 -12.12 30.82
C GLU A 130 -37.50 -11.48 30.73
N ARG A 131 -37.98 -11.25 29.50
CA ARG A 131 -39.28 -10.60 29.24
C ARG A 131 -40.42 -11.26 30.02
N THR A 132 -40.43 -12.59 30.06
CA THR A 132 -41.45 -13.40 30.73
C THR A 132 -41.45 -13.20 32.23
N GLU A 133 -40.28 -13.13 32.84
CA GLU A 133 -40.11 -12.95 34.28
C GLU A 133 -40.54 -11.54 34.73
N TRP A 134 -40.30 -10.51 33.91
CA TRP A 134 -40.81 -9.16 34.14
C TRP A 134 -42.35 -9.10 34.07
N VAL A 135 -42.97 -9.82 33.13
CA VAL A 135 -44.43 -9.88 33.00
C VAL A 135 -45.04 -10.58 34.22
N GLU A 136 -44.46 -11.70 34.66
CA GLU A 136 -44.92 -12.41 35.86
C GLU A 136 -44.76 -11.58 37.14
N LEU A 137 -43.64 -10.89 37.30
CA LEU A 137 -43.38 -9.99 38.43
C LEU A 137 -44.38 -8.83 38.44
N PHE A 138 -44.64 -8.22 37.27
CA PHE A 138 -45.58 -7.12 37.13
C PHE A 138 -47.01 -7.54 37.49
N VAL A 139 -47.48 -8.67 36.96
CA VAL A 139 -48.83 -9.21 37.26
C VAL A 139 -48.94 -9.60 38.74
N ARG A 140 -47.90 -10.21 39.32
CA ARG A 140 -47.86 -10.57 40.75
C ARG A 140 -47.94 -9.35 41.66
N GLU A 141 -47.16 -8.31 41.37
CA GLU A 141 -47.17 -7.07 42.15
C GLU A 141 -48.53 -6.38 42.09
N MET A 142 -49.13 -6.28 40.91
CA MET A 142 -50.46 -5.68 40.74
C MET A 142 -51.59 -6.49 41.40
N THR A 143 -51.55 -7.82 41.32
CA THR A 143 -52.59 -8.68 41.93
C THR A 143 -52.51 -8.71 43.46
N SER A 144 -51.35 -8.37 44.04
CA SER A 144 -51.16 -8.23 45.48
C SER A 144 -51.56 -6.87 46.06
N ALA A 145 -51.93 -5.91 45.20
CA ALA A 145 -52.23 -4.55 45.62
C ALA A 145 -53.52 -4.46 46.43
N SER A 146 -53.51 -3.64 47.49
CA SER A 146 -54.66 -3.50 48.40
C SER A 146 -55.73 -2.53 47.90
N ASN A 147 -55.36 -1.61 47.00
CA ASN A 147 -56.26 -0.65 46.36
C ASN A 147 -55.67 -0.18 45.02
N ILE A 148 -56.43 0.61 44.27
CA ILE A 148 -56.03 1.04 42.92
C ILE A 148 -54.81 1.97 42.92
N ASP A 149 -54.60 2.76 43.97
CA ASP A 149 -53.47 3.68 44.04
C ASP A 149 -52.17 2.96 44.46
N ASP A 150 -52.28 1.92 45.29
CA ASP A 150 -51.21 0.94 45.58
C ASP A 150 -50.84 0.13 44.32
N ALA A 151 -51.82 -0.26 43.51
CA ALA A 151 -51.54 -0.92 42.22
C ALA A 151 -50.77 0.00 41.26
N LYS A 152 -51.13 1.29 41.19
CA LYS A 152 -50.42 2.29 40.37
C LYS A 152 -49.00 2.55 40.86
N SER A 153 -48.79 2.67 42.18
CA SER A 153 -47.45 2.89 42.74
C SER A 153 -46.54 1.70 42.48
N ARG A 154 -47.04 0.46 42.65
CA ARG A 154 -46.32 -0.78 42.33
C ARG A 154 -46.03 -0.91 40.84
N ALA A 155 -47.00 -0.60 39.98
CA ALA A 155 -46.80 -0.62 38.53
C ALA A 155 -45.74 0.40 38.10
N SER A 156 -45.76 1.61 38.66
CA SER A 156 -44.74 2.64 38.40
C SER A 156 -43.35 2.16 38.80
N LEU A 157 -43.21 1.56 40.00
CA LEU A 157 -41.93 1.07 40.49
C LEU A 157 -41.40 -0.10 39.64
N ALA A 158 -42.28 -1.03 39.24
CA ALA A 158 -41.91 -2.15 38.39
C ALA A 158 -41.48 -1.71 36.99
N LEU A 159 -42.15 -0.70 36.40
CA LEU A 159 -41.77 -0.13 35.11
C LEU A 159 -40.46 0.66 35.19
N GLU A 160 -40.23 1.42 36.25
CA GLU A 160 -38.96 2.11 36.47
C GLU A 160 -37.79 1.13 36.60
N ALA A 161 -37.99 0.02 37.33
CA ALA A 161 -37.00 -1.04 37.44
C ALA A 161 -36.74 -1.73 36.08
N PHE A 162 -37.80 -1.95 35.29
CA PHE A 162 -37.70 -2.49 33.94
C PHE A 162 -36.92 -1.57 32.99
N GLU A 163 -37.22 -0.27 33.00
CA GLU A 163 -36.49 0.75 32.22
C GLU A 163 -35.00 0.74 32.57
N LYS A 164 -34.66 0.77 33.87
CA LYS A 164 -33.27 0.67 34.34
C LYS A 164 -32.59 -0.61 33.84
N SER A 165 -33.31 -1.75 33.80
CA SER A 165 -32.78 -3.01 33.25
C SER A 165 -32.52 -2.93 31.74
N ILE A 166 -33.38 -2.27 30.97
CA ILE A 166 -33.18 -2.06 29.53
C ILE A 166 -31.98 -1.17 29.31
N CYS A 167 -31.93 -0.02 29.98
CA CYS A 167 -30.84 0.95 29.85
C CYS A 167 -29.49 0.33 30.24
N ALA A 168 -29.43 -0.45 31.32
CA ALA A 168 -28.22 -1.17 31.72
C ALA A 168 -27.78 -2.17 30.64
N ARG A 169 -28.69 -3.01 30.13
CA ARG A 169 -28.36 -3.99 29.08
C ARG A 169 -27.93 -3.32 27.78
N ALA A 170 -28.61 -2.24 27.36
CA ALA A 170 -28.26 -1.49 26.17
C ALA A 170 -26.86 -0.86 26.29
N THR A 171 -26.54 -0.28 27.46
CA THR A 171 -25.23 0.30 27.74
C THR A 171 -24.14 -0.77 27.73
N GLU A 172 -24.37 -1.92 28.37
CA GLU A 172 -23.41 -3.03 28.34
C GLU A 172 -23.21 -3.59 26.93
N ALA A 173 -24.29 -3.75 26.15
CA ALA A 173 -24.22 -4.22 24.78
C ALA A 173 -23.43 -3.24 23.89
N ALA A 174 -23.68 -1.94 24.03
CA ALA A 174 -22.92 -0.90 23.33
C ALA A 174 -21.43 -0.93 23.72
N ALA A 175 -21.12 -1.07 25.01
CA ALA A 175 -19.74 -1.18 25.49
C ALA A 175 -19.03 -2.42 24.93
N ARG A 176 -19.71 -3.58 24.90
CA ARG A 176 -19.16 -4.81 24.32
C ARG A 176 -18.90 -4.67 22.82
N ASN A 177 -19.86 -4.12 22.06
CA ASN A 177 -19.69 -3.88 20.63
C ASN A 177 -18.51 -2.95 20.37
N PHE A 178 -18.43 -1.82 21.08
CA PHE A 178 -17.32 -0.88 20.96
C PHE A 178 -15.97 -1.54 21.29
N GLN A 179 -15.91 -2.35 22.35
CA GLN A 179 -14.69 -3.08 22.70
C GLN A 179 -14.28 -4.09 21.61
N GLN A 180 -15.25 -4.81 21.03
CA GLN A 180 -15.01 -5.75 19.96
C GLN A 180 -14.49 -5.05 18.70
N GLU A 181 -15.15 -3.98 18.26
CA GLU A 181 -14.73 -3.17 17.11
C GLU A 181 -13.33 -2.58 17.33
N HIS A 182 -13.04 -2.06 18.52
CA HIS A 182 -11.72 -1.52 18.86
C HIS A 182 -10.63 -2.61 18.81
N ILE A 183 -10.90 -3.83 19.26
CA ILE A 183 -9.95 -4.96 19.14
C ILE A 183 -9.73 -5.31 17.66
N MET A 184 -10.81 -5.39 16.87
CA MET A 184 -10.72 -5.68 15.43
C MET A 184 -9.93 -4.62 14.67
N LEU A 185 -10.20 -3.33 14.93
CA LEU A 185 -9.47 -2.21 14.32
C LEU A 185 -7.99 -2.22 14.73
N LYS A 186 -7.69 -2.52 16.00
CA LYS A 186 -6.30 -2.67 16.45
C LYS A 186 -5.57 -3.78 15.71
N GLN A 187 -6.20 -4.93 15.53
CA GLN A 187 -5.63 -6.03 14.77
C GLN A 187 -5.35 -5.63 13.32
N GLN A 188 -6.32 -4.98 12.66
CA GLN A 188 -6.16 -4.52 11.28
C GLN A 188 -5.00 -3.52 11.14
N VAL A 189 -4.83 -2.60 12.09
CA VAL A 189 -3.70 -1.66 12.09
C VAL A 189 -2.37 -2.40 12.27
N GLU A 190 -2.32 -3.39 13.15
CA GLU A 190 -1.10 -4.18 13.35
C GLU A 190 -0.73 -4.98 12.10
N ASP A 191 -1.71 -5.61 11.44
CA ASP A 191 -1.50 -6.37 10.20
C ASP A 191 -0.98 -5.44 9.08
N LEU A 192 -1.59 -4.25 8.91
CA LEU A 192 -1.12 -3.25 7.94
C LEU A 192 0.30 -2.77 8.23
N LEU A 193 0.68 -2.61 9.50
CA LEU A 193 2.04 -2.25 9.89
C LEU A 193 3.03 -3.37 9.56
N GLN A 194 2.65 -4.64 9.75
CA GLN A 194 3.47 -5.79 9.37
C GLN A 194 3.69 -5.84 7.85
N GLU A 195 2.63 -5.68 7.06
CA GLU A 195 2.71 -5.62 5.60
C GLU A 195 3.58 -4.43 5.14
N ASN A 196 3.41 -3.25 5.73
CA ASN A 196 4.22 -2.08 5.40
C ASN A 196 5.72 -2.32 5.67
N ASN A 197 6.05 -3.05 6.73
CA ASN A 197 7.44 -3.43 7.04
C ASN A 197 8.00 -4.42 6.02
N ILE A 198 7.21 -5.40 5.57
CA ILE A 198 7.60 -6.33 4.51
C ILE A 198 7.87 -5.56 3.22
N LEU A 199 6.98 -4.63 2.85
CA LEU A 199 7.13 -3.80 1.66
C LEU A 199 8.38 -2.90 1.74
N LYS A 200 8.65 -2.28 2.89
CA LYS A 200 9.87 -1.49 3.11
C LYS A 200 11.13 -2.33 2.92
N ARG A 201 11.16 -3.56 3.45
CA ARG A 201 12.28 -4.49 3.26
C ARG A 201 12.43 -4.89 1.80
N ALA A 202 11.33 -5.24 1.13
CA ALA A 202 11.34 -5.60 -0.28
C ALA A 202 11.85 -4.45 -1.16
N PHE A 203 11.41 -3.21 -0.88
CA PHE A 203 11.87 -2.02 -1.57
C PHE A 203 13.37 -1.76 -1.37
N ALA A 204 13.87 -1.89 -0.13
CA ALA A 204 15.30 -1.72 0.15
C ALA A 204 16.16 -2.74 -0.64
N VAL A 205 15.76 -4.01 -0.64
CA VAL A 205 16.44 -5.07 -1.41
C VAL A 205 16.38 -4.79 -2.91
N GLN A 206 15.23 -4.33 -3.42
CA GLN A 206 15.08 -4.02 -4.84
C GLN A 206 15.95 -2.83 -5.24
N HIS A 207 16.03 -1.80 -4.41
CA HIS A 207 16.88 -0.65 -4.63
C HIS A 207 18.36 -1.02 -4.61
N GLU A 208 18.80 -1.87 -3.67
CA GLU A 208 20.17 -2.39 -3.63
C GLU A 208 20.53 -3.16 -4.90
N ARG A 209 19.65 -4.05 -5.36
CA ARG A 209 19.85 -4.80 -6.61
C ARG A 209 19.92 -3.90 -7.84
N GLN A 210 19.09 -2.85 -7.88
CA GLN A 210 19.10 -1.87 -8.96
C GLN A 210 20.44 -1.12 -8.99
N LYS A 211 20.91 -0.67 -7.83
CA LYS A 211 22.21 0.00 -7.69
C LYS A 211 23.36 -0.91 -8.13
N GLU A 212 23.39 -2.16 -7.71
CA GLU A 212 24.41 -3.11 -8.17
C GLU A 212 24.38 -3.31 -9.70
N PHE A 213 23.18 -3.28 -10.30
CA PHE A 213 23.05 -3.39 -11.75
C PHE A 213 23.63 -2.18 -12.48
N GLU A 214 23.41 -0.98 -11.95
CA GLU A 214 24.00 0.26 -12.46
C GLU A 214 25.52 0.25 -12.30
N ASP A 215 26.03 -0.16 -11.13
CA ASP A 215 27.46 -0.29 -10.87
C ASP A 215 28.13 -1.29 -11.83
N ARG A 216 27.55 -2.49 -12.00
CA ARG A 216 28.00 -3.47 -13.00
C ARG A 216 27.92 -2.93 -14.43
N GLY A 217 26.90 -2.14 -14.75
CA GLY A 217 26.77 -1.47 -16.04
C GLY A 217 27.93 -0.49 -16.30
N ASN A 218 28.32 0.27 -15.28
CA ASN A 218 29.46 1.18 -15.34
C ASN A 218 30.78 0.42 -15.54
N GLU A 219 31.00 -0.68 -14.80
CA GLU A 219 32.18 -1.53 -14.96
C GLU A 219 32.29 -2.12 -16.38
N VAL A 220 31.18 -2.63 -16.92
CA VAL A 220 31.13 -3.17 -18.29
C VAL A 220 31.49 -2.08 -19.31
N ASN A 221 31.02 -0.85 -19.11
CA ASN A 221 31.36 0.27 -20.00
C ASN A 221 32.84 0.64 -19.92
N GLN A 222 33.43 0.65 -18.72
CA GLN A 222 34.86 0.87 -18.52
C GLN A 222 35.70 -0.22 -19.22
N LEU A 223 35.33 -1.49 -19.05
CA LEU A 223 36.01 -2.61 -19.71
C LEU A 223 35.90 -2.52 -21.23
N LYS A 224 34.73 -2.16 -21.78
CA LYS A 224 34.57 -1.92 -23.23
C LYS A 224 35.53 -0.84 -23.73
N GLN A 225 35.69 0.26 -22.99
CA GLN A 225 36.61 1.32 -23.36
C GLN A 225 38.07 0.82 -23.36
N MET A 226 38.47 0.08 -22.35
CA MET A 226 39.82 -0.51 -22.26
C MET A 226 40.08 -1.52 -23.39
N VAL A 227 39.11 -2.37 -23.70
CA VAL A 227 39.20 -3.31 -24.84
C VAL A 227 39.36 -2.56 -26.16
N ALA A 228 38.59 -1.48 -26.38
CA ALA A 228 38.73 -0.65 -27.58
C ALA A 228 40.13 0.00 -27.67
N GLN A 229 40.70 0.46 -26.55
CA GLN A 229 42.06 0.98 -26.50
C GLN A 229 43.11 -0.08 -26.86
N TYR A 230 43.01 -1.30 -26.33
CA TYR A 230 43.94 -2.37 -26.69
C TYR A 230 43.81 -2.82 -28.15
N GLN A 231 42.59 -2.83 -28.70
CA GLN A 231 42.37 -3.11 -30.13
C GLN A 231 43.03 -2.04 -31.03
N GLU A 232 42.97 -0.77 -30.65
CA GLU A 232 43.66 0.33 -31.35
C GLU A 232 45.19 0.17 -31.32
N GLN A 233 45.74 -0.18 -30.15
CA GLN A 233 47.18 -0.43 -29.99
C GLN A 233 47.65 -1.61 -30.84
N LEU A 234 46.89 -2.71 -30.86
CA LEU A 234 47.17 -3.88 -31.69
C LEU A 234 47.23 -3.51 -33.17
N ARG A 235 46.22 -2.81 -33.69
CA ARG A 235 46.21 -2.35 -35.08
C ARG A 235 47.39 -1.43 -35.40
N THR A 236 47.76 -0.55 -34.48
CA THR A 236 48.93 0.34 -34.66
C THR A 236 50.23 -0.46 -34.76
N LEU A 237 50.42 -1.45 -33.89
CA LEU A 237 51.59 -2.33 -33.90
C LEU A 237 51.63 -3.20 -35.16
N GLU A 238 50.50 -3.73 -35.61
CA GLU A 238 50.38 -4.50 -36.85
C GLU A 238 50.81 -3.68 -38.07
N VAL A 239 50.34 -2.43 -38.19
CA VAL A 239 50.73 -1.51 -39.26
C VAL A 239 52.23 -1.20 -39.20
N ASN A 240 52.77 -0.91 -38.02
CA ASN A 240 54.20 -0.62 -37.83
C ASN A 240 55.08 -1.83 -38.20
N ASN A 241 54.68 -3.03 -37.78
CA ASN A 241 55.41 -4.27 -38.09
C ASN A 241 55.39 -4.56 -39.60
N TYR A 242 54.25 -4.35 -40.25
CA TYR A 242 54.15 -4.45 -41.71
C TYR A 242 55.06 -3.46 -42.42
N ALA A 243 55.05 -2.19 -42.02
CA ALA A 243 55.91 -1.15 -42.58
C ALA A 243 57.40 -1.52 -42.42
N LEU A 244 57.81 -1.96 -41.23
CA LEU A 244 59.17 -2.39 -40.97
C LEU A 244 59.56 -3.59 -41.85
N THR A 245 58.69 -4.59 -41.97
CA THR A 245 58.89 -5.76 -42.84
C THR A 245 59.07 -5.35 -44.30
N MET A 246 58.28 -4.39 -44.78
CA MET A 246 58.40 -3.85 -46.14
C MET A 246 59.73 -3.12 -46.35
N HIS A 247 60.14 -2.26 -45.41
CA HIS A 247 61.42 -1.56 -45.46
C HIS A 247 62.61 -2.53 -45.43
N LEU A 248 62.55 -3.58 -44.60
CA LEU A 248 63.60 -4.61 -44.54
C LEU A 248 63.74 -5.35 -45.88
N LYS A 249 62.62 -5.74 -46.50
CA LYS A 249 62.64 -6.36 -47.84
C LYS A 249 63.25 -5.43 -48.89
N GLN A 250 62.91 -4.14 -48.85
CA GLN A 250 63.45 -3.15 -49.77
C GLN A 250 64.97 -2.96 -49.59
N ALA A 251 65.45 -2.90 -48.34
CA ALA A 251 66.88 -2.81 -48.04
C ALA A 251 67.66 -4.06 -48.49
N GLN A 252 67.06 -5.25 -48.37
CA GLN A 252 67.66 -6.50 -48.85
C GLN A 252 67.74 -6.56 -50.39
N GLN A 253 66.74 -6.03 -51.10
CA GLN A 253 66.72 -6.00 -52.57
C GLN A 253 67.63 -4.90 -53.15
N GLY A 254 67.80 -3.78 -52.45
CA GLY A 254 68.74 -2.71 -52.82
C GLY A 254 70.22 -3.08 -52.60
N ASN A 255 70.50 -4.09 -51.79
CA ASN A 255 71.83 -4.67 -51.62
C ASN A 255 72.13 -5.69 -52.73
N SER A 256 72.32 -5.21 -53.96
CA SER A 256 73.19 -5.89 -54.92
C SER A 256 74.63 -5.66 -54.50
N ILE A 257 75.10 -6.33 -53.44
CA ILE A 257 76.53 -6.47 -53.18
C ILE A 257 76.99 -7.70 -53.99
N PRO A 258 77.80 -7.53 -55.05
CA PRO A 258 78.52 -8.64 -55.65
C PRO A 258 79.42 -9.23 -54.57
N GLY A 259 79.21 -10.51 -54.24
CA GLY A 259 79.73 -11.15 -53.03
C GLY A 259 81.19 -10.82 -52.70
N ARG A 260 81.40 -10.23 -51.52
CA ARG A 260 82.61 -10.38 -50.72
C ARG A 260 82.26 -10.25 -49.25
N PHE A 261 81.78 -11.35 -48.67
CA PHE A 261 82.04 -11.60 -47.25
C PHE A 261 83.45 -12.20 -47.17
N HIS A 262 84.32 -11.57 -46.39
CA HIS A 262 85.61 -12.16 -46.02
C HIS A 262 85.34 -13.23 -44.94
N PRO A 263 85.70 -14.51 -45.17
CA PRO A 263 85.82 -15.45 -44.07
C PRO A 263 87.14 -15.14 -43.33
N ASP A 264 87.09 -15.27 -42.01
CA ASP A 264 88.21 -15.18 -41.08
C ASP A 264 88.82 -13.79 -40.84
N VAL A 265 88.35 -13.15 -39.77
CA VAL A 265 89.25 -12.44 -38.84
C VAL A 265 88.82 -12.78 -37.41
N PHE A 266 89.81 -13.23 -36.64
CA PHE A 266 89.77 -13.69 -35.25
C PHE A 266 89.15 -12.70 -34.25
#